data_AF-A0A0D6LFM9-F1
#
_entry.id   AF-A0A0D6LFM9-F1
#
_cell.length_a   1.000
_cell.length_b   1.000
_cell.length_c   1.000
_cell.angle_alpha   90.00
_cell.angle_beta   90.00
_cell.angle_gamma   90.00
#
_symmetry.space_group_name_H-M   'P 1'
#
loop_
_entity.id
_entity.type
_entity.pdbx_description
1 polymer ?
#
loop_
_entity_poly.entity_id
_entity_poly.type
_entity_poly.pdbx_seq_one_letter_code
_entity_poly.pdbx_strand_id
1 'polypeptide(L)'
;MYLEEQMTGSKTVPRLSEMAAKAIEQLQHDDKGFFLMVEGESLSTHVSGGNIDIAEHANQMHLAFAEVYEFEEAIRKAREMTDPSETLIIVTADHGHALTLPGYLPVEKSSDIVTQPTAKEEQKFELPGLFFASGPGFRGGLRMTDVQVNEQERADPLFRQPASVPMAHGAHGGEDVGIWADGPLSDLFSSSLENTEVAYIIKFLLCLSSSDHTFCSASEQKETPQHGFIRAGLLFVHNKRSLRDLECSSQATLVKTPM
;
A
#
# COMPACT_ATOMS: atom_id res chain seq x y z
N MET A 1 -1.87 -2.09 12.64
CA MET A 1 -0.91 -1.93 13.79
C MET A 1 -0.99 -0.58 14.49
N TYR A 2 -0.85 0.54 13.76
CA TYR A 2 -0.83 1.87 14.38
C TYR A 2 -2.14 2.20 15.12
N LEU A 3 -3.29 2.06 14.46
CA LEU A 3 -4.58 2.39 15.08
C LEU A 3 -4.94 1.46 16.24
N GLU A 4 -4.60 0.18 16.14
CA GLU A 4 -4.81 -0.76 17.24
C GLU A 4 -3.98 -0.40 18.48
N GLU A 5 -2.71 0.00 18.29
CA GLU A 5 -1.90 0.53 19.39
C GLU A 5 -2.54 1.78 20.01
N GLN A 6 -3.06 2.70 19.20
CA GLN A 6 -3.77 3.88 19.68
C GLN A 6 -5.06 3.53 20.46
N MET A 7 -5.83 2.56 19.96
CA MET A 7 -7.10 2.14 20.56
C MET A 7 -6.90 1.36 21.87
N THR A 8 -5.90 0.47 21.92
CA THR A 8 -5.65 -0.40 23.07
C THR A 8 -4.71 0.22 24.11
N GLY A 9 -3.95 1.25 23.72
CA GLY A 9 -2.90 1.85 24.55
C GLY A 9 -1.75 0.90 24.86
N SER A 10 -1.63 -0.21 24.10
CA SER A 10 -0.63 -1.24 24.32
C SER A 10 0.01 -1.65 23.00
N LYS A 11 1.32 -1.89 23.04
CA LYS A 11 2.10 -2.33 21.88
C LYS A 11 2.52 -3.78 22.05
N THR A 12 1.88 -4.66 21.29
CA THR A 12 2.10 -6.11 21.36
C THR A 12 2.89 -6.66 20.17
N VAL A 13 2.93 -5.93 19.05
CA VAL A 13 3.66 -6.26 17.82
C VAL A 13 4.44 -5.03 17.33
N PRO A 14 5.58 -5.21 16.62
CA PRO A 14 6.32 -4.08 16.05
C PRO A 14 5.53 -3.43 14.92
N ARG A 15 5.64 -2.11 14.74
CA ARG A 15 5.03 -1.43 13.60
C ARG A 15 5.76 -1.71 12.29
N LEU A 16 5.15 -1.41 11.14
CA LEU A 16 5.75 -1.68 9.84
C LEU A 16 7.05 -0.90 9.64
N SER A 17 7.04 0.37 10.04
CA SER A 17 8.22 1.24 10.05
C SER A 17 9.37 0.67 10.88
N GLU A 18 9.08 0.00 11.99
CA GLU A 18 10.09 -0.63 12.84
C GLU A 18 10.62 -1.93 12.26
N MET A 19 9.76 -2.73 11.63
CA MET A 19 10.17 -3.92 10.88
C MET A 19 11.05 -3.54 9.69
N ALA A 20 10.67 -2.50 8.95
CA ALA A 20 11.45 -1.95 7.84
C ALA A 20 12.82 -1.43 8.31
N ALA A 21 12.84 -0.62 9.38
CA ALA A 21 14.08 -0.16 10.00
C ALA A 21 14.98 -1.35 10.36
N LYS A 22 14.41 -2.36 11.03
CA LYS A 22 15.19 -3.51 11.48
C LYS A 22 15.73 -4.32 10.31
N ALA A 23 14.96 -4.49 9.25
CA ALA A 23 15.42 -5.17 8.04
C ALA A 23 16.59 -4.42 7.40
N ILE A 24 16.49 -3.10 7.24
CA ILE A 24 17.56 -2.25 6.70
C ILE A 24 18.81 -2.34 7.57
N GLU A 25 18.67 -2.28 8.90
CA GLU A 25 19.79 -2.43 9.83
C GLU A 25 20.57 -3.73 9.61
N GLN A 26 19.87 -4.84 9.36
CA GLN A 26 20.53 -6.13 9.13
C GLN A 26 21.13 -6.24 7.72
N LEU A 27 20.43 -5.74 6.71
CA LEU A 27 20.77 -5.91 5.31
C LEU A 27 21.89 -4.97 4.84
N GLN A 28 22.00 -3.78 5.43
CA GLN A 28 23.01 -2.78 5.03
C GLN A 28 24.47 -3.18 5.32
N HIS A 29 24.69 -4.29 6.03
CA HIS A 29 26.02 -4.81 6.35
C HIS A 29 26.69 -5.55 5.20
N ASP A 30 25.97 -5.86 4.11
CA ASP A 30 26.57 -6.47 2.92
C ASP A 30 27.09 -5.39 1.96
N ASP A 31 28.39 -5.44 1.65
CA ASP A 31 29.04 -4.51 0.72
C ASP A 31 28.50 -4.63 -0.72
N LYS A 32 27.85 -5.75 -1.07
CA LYS A 32 27.18 -5.94 -2.37
C LYS A 32 25.82 -5.25 -2.47
N GLY A 33 25.33 -4.68 -1.37
CA GLY A 33 23.99 -4.11 -1.28
C GLY A 33 22.92 -5.16 -0.94
N PHE A 34 21.66 -4.73 -0.99
CA PHE A 34 20.53 -5.58 -0.65
C PHE A 34 19.33 -5.29 -1.54
N PHE A 35 18.44 -6.28 -1.62
CA PHE A 35 17.07 -6.12 -2.03
C PHE A 35 16.18 -6.30 -0.81
N LEU A 36 15.28 -5.36 -0.59
CA LEU A 36 14.26 -5.42 0.45
C LEU A 36 12.91 -5.23 -0.22
N MET A 37 11.92 -6.01 0.21
CA MET A 37 10.51 -5.81 -0.12
C MET A 37 9.77 -5.64 1.20
N VAL A 38 9.10 -4.51 1.39
CA VAL A 38 8.24 -4.28 2.55
C VAL A 38 6.84 -3.95 2.06
N GLU A 39 5.87 -4.60 2.67
CA GLU A 39 4.47 -4.61 2.27
C GLU A 39 3.61 -3.84 3.27
N GLY A 40 2.63 -3.07 2.81
CA GLY A 40 1.61 -2.43 3.64
C GLY A 40 0.68 -3.39 4.41
N GLU A 41 1.12 -4.64 4.62
CA GLU A 41 0.42 -5.69 5.37
C GLU A 41 0.85 -5.68 6.84
N SER A 42 -0.15 -5.86 7.71
CA SER A 42 0.04 -6.00 9.15
C SER A 42 -0.69 -7.26 9.61
N LEU A 43 0.02 -8.32 10.01
CA LEU A 43 -0.60 -9.42 10.73
C LEU A 43 -0.95 -8.98 12.17
N SER A 44 -2.13 -8.37 12.38
CA SER A 44 -2.75 -8.37 13.70
C SER A 44 -3.94 -9.32 13.73
N THR A 45 -3.95 -10.18 14.74
CA THR A 45 -4.95 -11.23 14.94
C THR A 45 -6.05 -10.84 15.93
N HIS A 46 -5.96 -9.65 16.54
CA HIS A 46 -6.80 -9.27 17.70
C HIS A 46 -7.86 -8.21 17.37
N VAL A 47 -7.71 -7.51 16.26
CA VAL A 47 -8.75 -6.70 15.62
C VAL A 47 -8.75 -7.10 14.14
N SER A 48 -9.86 -6.95 13.42
CA SER A 48 -9.89 -7.06 11.94
C SER A 48 -9.04 -5.99 11.23
N GLY A 49 -7.94 -5.55 11.83
CA GLY A 49 -7.10 -4.43 11.42
C GLY A 49 -5.71 -4.92 11.06
N GLY A 50 -5.35 -4.73 9.81
CA GLY A 50 -3.98 -4.83 9.35
C GLY A 50 -3.93 -5.28 7.91
N ASN A 51 -3.43 -4.39 7.05
CA ASN A 51 -3.50 -4.37 5.58
C ASN A 51 -4.54 -3.38 5.05
N ILE A 52 -4.04 -2.42 4.24
CA ILE A 52 -4.80 -1.46 3.45
C ILE A 52 -5.92 -2.18 2.67
N ASP A 53 -5.57 -3.28 1.99
CA ASP A 53 -6.50 -4.08 1.20
C ASP A 53 -7.62 -4.71 2.04
N ILE A 54 -7.28 -5.28 3.21
CA ILE A 54 -8.27 -5.91 4.11
C ILE A 54 -9.23 -4.86 4.67
N ALA A 55 -8.73 -3.68 5.01
CA ALA A 55 -9.55 -2.57 5.48
C ALA A 55 -10.51 -2.08 4.38
N GLU A 56 -10.05 -1.95 3.14
CA GLU A 56 -10.90 -1.55 2.02
C GLU A 56 -11.92 -2.63 1.64
N HIS A 57 -11.55 -3.91 1.70
CA HIS A 57 -12.49 -5.03 1.64
C HIS A 57 -13.57 -4.97 2.73
N ALA A 58 -13.23 -4.50 3.93
CA ALA A 58 -14.19 -4.29 5.01
C ALA A 58 -14.98 -2.97 4.88
N ASN A 59 -14.68 -2.16 3.86
CA ASN A 59 -15.12 -0.77 3.68
C ASN A 59 -14.80 0.12 4.88
N GLN A 60 -13.66 -0.05 5.54
CA GLN A 60 -13.28 0.69 6.75
C GLN A 60 -12.15 1.68 6.45
N MET A 61 -12.49 2.87 5.95
CA MET A 61 -11.50 3.87 5.51
C MET A 61 -10.70 4.48 6.64
N HIS A 62 -11.23 4.56 7.86
CA HIS A 62 -10.44 5.01 9.02
C HIS A 62 -9.25 4.07 9.27
N LEU A 63 -9.49 2.76 9.16
CA LEU A 63 -8.44 1.75 9.22
C LEU A 63 -7.53 1.82 7.99
N ALA A 64 -8.09 1.90 6.78
CA ALA A 64 -7.29 1.96 5.55
C ALA A 64 -6.31 3.15 5.57
N PHE A 65 -6.77 4.34 5.96
CA PHE A 65 -5.89 5.52 6.08
C PHE A 65 -4.85 5.38 7.18
N ALA A 66 -5.18 4.75 8.30
CA ALA A 66 -4.20 4.49 9.35
C ALA A 66 -3.09 3.52 8.89
N GLU A 67 -3.44 2.52 8.07
CA GLU A 67 -2.47 1.57 7.51
C GLU A 67 -1.65 2.21 6.37
N VAL A 68 -2.26 3.05 5.52
CA VAL A 68 -1.53 3.90 4.54
C VAL A 68 -0.54 4.82 5.25
N TYR A 69 -0.94 5.44 6.35
CA TYR A 69 -0.06 6.29 7.15
C TYR A 69 1.14 5.51 7.70
N GLU A 70 0.91 4.31 8.26
CA GLU A 70 2.01 3.46 8.75
C GLU A 70 2.91 2.96 7.62
N PHE A 71 2.38 2.72 6.42
CA PHE A 71 3.17 2.42 5.23
C PHE A 71 4.05 3.61 4.81
N GLU A 72 3.53 4.84 4.88
CA GLU A 72 4.32 6.05 4.63
C GLU A 72 5.40 6.28 5.68
N GLU A 73 5.14 5.97 6.96
CA GLU A 73 6.18 5.95 8.00
C GLU A 73 7.31 4.95 7.64
N ALA A 74 6.99 3.78 7.07
CA ALA A 74 7.99 2.81 6.62
C ALA A 74 8.79 3.32 5.41
N ILE A 75 8.14 3.97 4.42
CA ILE A 75 8.83 4.66 3.31
C ILE A 75 9.81 5.68 3.87
N ARG A 76 9.34 6.55 4.78
CA ARG A 76 10.15 7.62 5.34
C ARG A 76 11.34 7.08 6.11
N LYS A 77 11.13 6.02 6.90
CA LYS A 77 12.20 5.35 7.63
C LYS A 77 13.25 4.77 6.67
N ALA A 78 12.82 4.16 5.57
CA ALA A 78 13.75 3.65 4.56
C ALA A 78 14.59 4.78 3.94
N ARG A 79 13.97 5.91 3.60
CA ARG A 79 14.66 7.11 3.08
C ARG A 79 15.65 7.72 4.07
N GLU A 80 15.32 7.72 5.36
CA GLU A 80 16.21 8.21 6.43
C GLU A 80 17.43 7.31 6.66
N MET A 81 17.31 6.01 6.37
CA MET A 81 18.31 4.99 6.68
C MET A 81 19.16 4.56 5.47
N THR A 82 18.92 5.13 4.30
CA THR A 82 19.62 4.79 3.05
C THR A 82 20.16 6.04 2.36
N ASP A 83 21.21 5.89 1.55
CA ASP A 83 21.78 6.99 0.77
C ASP A 83 21.02 7.10 -0.57
N PRO A 84 20.33 8.22 -0.86
CA PRO A 84 19.57 8.38 -2.10
C PRO A 84 20.44 8.41 -3.36
N SER A 85 21.77 8.54 -3.25
CA SER A 85 22.69 8.41 -4.37
C SER A 85 23.05 6.97 -4.71
N GLU A 86 22.79 6.03 -3.79
CA GLU A 86 23.09 4.60 -3.96
C GLU A 86 21.84 3.73 -3.90
N THR A 87 20.72 4.24 -3.38
CA THR A 87 19.49 3.49 -3.16
C THR A 87 18.35 3.96 -4.03
N LEU A 88 17.80 3.04 -4.84
CA LEU A 88 16.55 3.22 -5.55
C LEU A 88 15.41 2.72 -4.66
N ILE A 89 14.43 3.58 -4.36
CA ILE A 89 13.18 3.23 -3.67
C ILE A 89 12.04 3.35 -4.68
N ILE A 90 11.29 2.26 -4.85
CA ILE A 90 10.08 2.22 -5.68
C ILE A 90 8.89 1.93 -4.78
N VAL A 91 7.80 2.66 -4.95
CA VAL A 91 6.52 2.50 -4.23
C VAL A 91 5.41 2.31 -5.27
N THR A 92 4.61 1.27 -5.12
CA THR A 92 3.45 0.99 -5.98
C THR A 92 2.38 0.22 -5.21
N ALA A 93 1.19 0.10 -5.80
CA ALA A 93 0.19 -0.90 -5.40
C ALA A 93 0.19 -2.07 -6.40
N ASP A 94 -0.38 -3.20 -6.00
CA ASP A 94 -0.67 -4.32 -6.89
C ASP A 94 -2.01 -4.19 -7.60
N HIS A 95 -2.99 -3.55 -6.95
CA HIS A 95 -4.27 -3.15 -7.51
C HIS A 95 -4.92 -2.03 -6.67
N GLY A 96 -6.00 -1.44 -7.19
CA GLY A 96 -6.82 -0.49 -6.45
C GLY A 96 -7.99 -1.16 -5.71
N HIS A 97 -8.95 -0.34 -5.28
CA HIS A 97 -10.24 -0.75 -4.72
C HIS A 97 -11.38 0.01 -5.38
N ALA A 98 -12.59 -0.54 -5.34
CA ALA A 98 -13.77 0.12 -5.90
C ALA A 98 -14.27 1.31 -5.04
N LEU A 99 -13.36 2.16 -4.58
CA LEU A 99 -13.56 3.37 -3.80
C LEU A 99 -13.90 4.53 -4.72
N THR A 100 -14.77 5.45 -4.27
CA THR A 100 -15.10 6.67 -4.99
C THR A 100 -15.17 7.84 -4.03
N LEU A 101 -14.61 8.97 -4.48
CA LEU A 101 -14.68 10.27 -3.83
C LEU A 101 -15.55 11.20 -4.69
N PRO A 102 -16.76 11.58 -4.26
CA PRO A 102 -17.55 12.54 -5.00
C PRO A 102 -16.92 13.94 -4.90
N GLY A 103 -16.95 14.67 -6.02
CA GLY A 103 -16.50 16.06 -6.07
C GLY A 103 -17.49 17.05 -5.43
N TYR A 104 -17.08 18.32 -5.38
CA TYR A 104 -17.90 19.45 -4.90
C TYR A 104 -18.33 19.36 -3.42
N LEU A 105 -17.54 18.68 -2.59
CA LEU A 105 -17.66 18.74 -1.14
C LEU A 105 -16.70 19.79 -0.56
N PRO A 106 -17.07 20.48 0.55
CA PRO A 106 -16.11 21.26 1.32
C PRO A 106 -14.94 20.36 1.77
N VAL A 107 -13.72 20.89 1.72
CA VAL A 107 -12.49 20.13 2.00
C VAL A 107 -12.53 19.51 3.39
N GLU A 108 -13.04 20.23 4.38
CA GLU A 108 -13.18 19.77 5.76
C GLU A 108 -14.22 18.66 5.96
N LYS A 109 -15.01 18.35 4.92
CA LYS A 109 -16.04 17.30 4.94
C LYS A 109 -15.85 16.25 3.85
N SER A 110 -14.73 16.25 3.13
CA SER A 110 -14.51 15.35 1.99
C SER A 110 -14.45 13.87 2.39
N SER A 111 -14.15 13.57 3.66
CA SER A 111 -14.17 12.21 4.22
C SER A 111 -15.47 11.88 4.96
N ASP A 112 -16.43 12.81 5.03
CA ASP A 112 -17.64 12.69 5.84
C ASP A 112 -18.91 12.63 4.97
N ILE A 113 -20.05 12.30 5.58
CA ILE A 113 -21.37 12.33 4.95
C ILE A 113 -21.90 13.78 4.97
N VAL A 114 -22.19 14.31 3.78
CA VAL A 114 -22.67 15.68 3.59
C VAL A 114 -24.10 15.68 3.09
N THR A 115 -25.00 16.37 3.80
CA THR A 115 -26.36 16.60 3.31
C THR A 115 -26.36 17.62 2.18
N GLN A 116 -26.79 17.22 0.99
CA GLN A 116 -26.93 18.10 -0.17
C GLN A 116 -28.42 18.36 -0.52
N PRO A 117 -28.76 19.60 -0.91
CA PRO A 117 -30.08 19.90 -1.46
C PRO A 117 -30.19 19.32 -2.87
N THR A 118 -31.38 18.86 -3.26
CA THR A 118 -31.64 18.45 -4.64
C THR A 118 -32.06 19.64 -5.50
N ALA A 119 -31.94 19.48 -6.83
CA ALA A 119 -32.42 20.48 -7.80
C ALA A 119 -33.92 20.79 -7.69
N LYS A 120 -34.69 19.95 -6.98
CA LYS A 120 -36.04 20.23 -6.52
C LYS A 120 -35.99 20.31 -5.00
N GLU A 121 -35.84 21.51 -4.44
CA GLU A 121 -35.53 21.85 -3.03
C GLU A 121 -36.35 21.15 -1.91
N GLU A 122 -37.27 20.25 -2.24
CA GLU A 122 -38.15 19.50 -1.34
C GLU A 122 -37.50 18.22 -0.78
N GLN A 123 -36.42 17.70 -1.38
CA GLN A 123 -35.70 16.51 -0.89
C GLN A 123 -34.22 16.79 -0.61
N LYS A 124 -33.74 16.34 0.56
CA LYS A 124 -32.33 16.34 0.95
C LYS A 124 -31.80 14.91 0.89
N PHE A 125 -30.63 14.70 0.31
CA PHE A 125 -29.93 13.42 0.34
C PHE A 125 -28.62 13.55 1.10
N GLU A 126 -28.26 12.50 1.83
CA GLU A 126 -26.93 12.32 2.39
C GLU A 126 -26.00 11.77 1.31
N LEU A 127 -25.00 12.57 0.94
CA LEU A 127 -23.95 12.20 0.00
C LEU A 127 -22.69 11.82 0.80
N PRO A 128 -22.28 10.55 0.80
CA PRO A 128 -21.03 10.16 1.46
C PRO A 128 -19.82 10.71 0.70
N GLY A 129 -18.88 11.35 1.38
CA GLY A 129 -17.61 11.81 0.80
C GLY A 129 -16.64 10.68 0.44
N LEU A 130 -16.86 9.48 1.00
CA LEU A 130 -16.17 8.25 0.64
C LEU A 130 -17.20 7.13 0.58
N PHE A 131 -17.26 6.42 -0.54
CA PHE A 131 -18.12 5.24 -0.66
C PHE A 131 -17.54 4.22 -1.61
N PHE A 132 -18.01 2.99 -1.50
CA PHE A 132 -17.57 1.87 -2.32
C PHE A 132 -18.65 1.46 -3.32
N ALA A 133 -18.23 0.90 -4.46
CA ALA A 133 -19.16 0.27 -5.38
C ALA A 133 -19.81 -0.97 -4.72
N SER A 134 -19.05 -1.74 -3.95
CA SER A 134 -19.54 -2.94 -3.26
C SER A 134 -18.87 -3.17 -1.90
N GLY A 135 -19.53 -3.96 -1.06
CA GLY A 135 -18.94 -4.45 0.20
C GLY A 135 -19.92 -4.46 1.38
N PRO A 136 -19.40 -4.73 2.59
CA PRO A 136 -20.19 -4.90 3.79
C PRO A 136 -20.76 -3.58 4.33
N GLY A 137 -20.38 -2.44 3.76
CA GLY A 137 -20.94 -1.11 4.05
C GLY A 137 -22.31 -0.86 3.43
N PHE A 138 -22.89 -1.83 2.70
CA PHE A 138 -24.22 -1.68 2.11
C PHE A 138 -25.32 -1.56 3.19
N ARG A 139 -26.10 -0.49 3.11
CA ARG A 139 -27.20 -0.18 4.07
C ARG A 139 -28.55 0.02 3.39
N GLY A 140 -28.88 -0.84 2.42
CA GLY A 140 -30.17 -0.75 1.69
C GLY A 140 -30.14 0.13 0.43
N GLY A 141 -28.96 0.60 0.00
CA GLY A 141 -28.74 1.37 -1.23
C GLY A 141 -28.99 2.88 -1.10
N LEU A 142 -28.96 3.60 -2.23
CA LEU A 142 -29.01 5.07 -2.30
C LEU A 142 -30.38 5.71 -1.95
N ARG A 143 -31.37 4.94 -1.48
CA ARG A 143 -32.63 5.50 -0.94
C ARG A 143 -32.40 5.92 0.53
N MET A 144 -31.57 6.95 0.70
CA MET A 144 -31.11 7.49 2.00
C MET A 144 -32.18 8.32 2.75
N THR A 145 -33.47 7.98 2.62
CA THR A 145 -34.52 8.65 3.43
C THR A 145 -34.66 8.05 4.82
N ASP A 146 -34.26 6.78 5.02
CA ASP A 146 -34.67 5.99 6.18
C ASP A 146 -33.52 5.59 7.12
N VAL A 147 -32.26 5.77 6.71
CA VAL A 147 -31.08 5.41 7.54
C VAL A 147 -30.10 6.59 7.57
N GLN A 148 -30.34 7.53 8.49
CA GLN A 148 -29.36 8.56 8.82
C GLN A 148 -28.28 7.94 9.71
N VAL A 149 -27.02 8.02 9.28
CA VAL A 149 -25.88 7.62 10.09
C VAL A 149 -25.54 8.76 11.04
N ASN A 150 -25.64 8.54 12.35
CA ASN A 150 -25.33 9.60 13.31
C ASN A 150 -23.82 9.89 13.36
N GLU A 151 -23.45 11.03 13.95
CA GLU A 151 -22.05 11.47 14.02
C GLU A 151 -21.17 10.55 14.86
N GLN A 152 -21.69 9.97 15.95
CA GLN A 152 -20.93 9.04 16.79
C GLN A 152 -20.56 7.76 16.02
N GLU A 153 -21.49 7.25 15.21
CA GLU A 153 -21.27 6.06 14.39
C GLU A 153 -20.24 6.34 13.28
N ARG A 154 -20.28 7.52 12.65
CA ARG A 154 -19.29 7.92 11.63
C ARG A 154 -17.89 8.13 12.21
N ALA A 155 -17.82 8.54 13.47
CA ALA A 155 -16.56 8.73 14.21
C ALA A 155 -15.95 7.43 14.75
N ASP A 156 -16.67 6.30 14.70
CA ASP A 156 -16.15 5.00 15.10
C ASP A 156 -14.97 4.60 14.18
N PRO A 157 -13.79 4.24 14.71
CA PRO A 157 -12.67 3.75 13.93
C PRO A 157 -12.99 2.54 13.03
N LEU A 158 -14.02 1.77 13.38
CA LEU A 158 -14.49 0.60 12.65
C LEU A 158 -15.71 0.89 11.77
N PHE A 159 -16.09 2.17 11.61
CA PHE A 159 -17.18 2.59 10.74
C PHE A 159 -16.96 2.06 9.32
N ARG A 160 -18.02 1.47 8.75
CA ARG A 160 -18.03 1.00 7.38
C ARG A 160 -18.63 2.06 6.46
N GLN A 161 -17.81 2.62 5.58
CA GLN A 161 -18.25 3.55 4.55
C GLN A 161 -19.33 2.90 3.67
N PRO A 162 -20.34 3.68 3.22
CA PRO A 162 -21.44 3.14 2.44
C PRO A 162 -20.97 2.41 1.18
N ALA A 163 -21.72 1.36 0.81
CA ALA A 163 -21.53 0.66 -0.46
C ALA A 163 -22.83 0.56 -1.27
N SER A 164 -22.72 0.51 -2.60
CA SER A 164 -23.88 0.45 -3.50
C SER A 164 -24.40 -0.98 -3.73
N VAL A 165 -23.53 -1.98 -3.69
CA VAL A 165 -23.86 -3.40 -3.90
C VAL A 165 -23.48 -4.22 -2.67
N PRO A 166 -24.40 -5.01 -2.08
CA PRO A 166 -24.08 -5.82 -0.90
C PRO A 166 -23.12 -6.94 -1.26
N MET A 167 -21.97 -6.96 -0.60
CA MET A 167 -21.01 -8.07 -0.67
C MET A 167 -20.40 -8.33 0.71
N ALA A 168 -19.95 -9.55 0.96
CA ALA A 168 -19.27 -9.87 2.22
C ALA A 168 -17.92 -9.14 2.36
N HIS A 169 -17.27 -8.85 1.23
CA HIS A 169 -16.03 -8.10 1.10
C HIS A 169 -16.18 -7.17 -0.12
N GLY A 170 -15.68 -5.94 -0.03
CA GLY A 170 -15.62 -5.01 -1.17
C GLY A 170 -14.79 -5.58 -2.32
N ALA A 171 -15.05 -5.12 -3.53
CA ALA A 171 -14.28 -5.55 -4.70
C ALA A 171 -13.02 -4.70 -4.88
N HIS A 172 -11.96 -5.32 -5.42
CA HIS A 172 -10.80 -4.59 -5.93
C HIS A 172 -11.21 -3.64 -7.05
N GLY A 173 -10.37 -2.63 -7.26
CA GLY A 173 -10.38 -1.71 -8.39
C GLY A 173 -9.58 -2.29 -9.55
N GLY A 174 -9.99 -1.95 -10.77
CA GLY A 174 -9.34 -2.36 -12.01
C GLY A 174 -8.68 -1.20 -12.75
N GLU A 175 -8.63 -0.03 -12.13
CA GLU A 175 -7.93 1.15 -12.61
C GLU A 175 -6.41 1.01 -12.47
N ASP A 176 -5.69 1.79 -13.28
CA ASP A 176 -4.24 1.91 -13.17
C ASP A 176 -3.86 2.47 -11.79
N VAL A 177 -2.81 1.91 -11.18
CA VAL A 177 -2.25 2.36 -9.91
C VAL A 177 -0.97 3.18 -10.13
N GLY A 178 -0.67 4.06 -9.17
CA GLY A 178 0.52 4.90 -9.24
C GLY A 178 1.81 4.12 -8.93
N ILE A 179 2.88 4.52 -9.61
CA ILE A 179 4.26 4.11 -9.31
C ILE A 179 5.04 5.38 -8.98
N TRP A 180 5.75 5.37 -7.85
CA TRP A 180 6.67 6.44 -7.45
C TRP A 180 8.06 5.86 -7.27
N ALA A 181 9.08 6.51 -7.82
CA ALA A 181 10.46 6.08 -7.68
C ALA A 181 11.38 7.26 -7.28
N ASP A 182 12.34 7.01 -6.39
CA ASP A 182 13.34 7.96 -5.89
C ASP A 182 14.72 7.29 -5.88
N GLY A 183 15.77 8.00 -6.29
CA GLY A 183 17.15 7.47 -6.35
C GLY A 183 17.67 7.11 -7.76
N PRO A 184 18.77 6.35 -7.85
CA PRO A 184 19.44 6.07 -9.13
C PRO A 184 18.55 5.31 -10.11
N LEU A 185 18.51 5.80 -11.36
CA LEU A 185 17.72 5.21 -12.45
C LEU A 185 16.20 5.20 -12.21
N SER A 186 15.70 6.02 -11.29
CA SER A 186 14.26 6.22 -11.05
C SER A 186 13.50 6.67 -12.30
N ASP A 187 14.16 7.35 -13.25
CA ASP A 187 13.59 7.75 -14.55
C ASP A 187 13.07 6.56 -15.39
N LEU A 188 13.51 5.32 -15.12
CA LEU A 188 12.98 4.11 -15.76
C LEU A 188 11.53 3.82 -15.36
N PHE A 189 11.07 4.35 -14.24
CA PHE A 189 9.70 4.22 -13.73
C PHE A 189 8.88 5.45 -14.09
N SER A 190 8.83 5.76 -15.38
CA SER A 190 8.08 6.90 -15.94
C SER A 190 7.05 6.45 -16.96
N SER A 191 6.04 7.30 -17.20
CA SER A 191 4.89 6.98 -18.07
C SER A 191 4.01 5.84 -17.54
N SER A 192 3.11 5.32 -18.37
CA SER A 192 2.33 4.10 -18.13
C SER A 192 3.20 2.88 -18.40
N LEU A 193 3.29 1.98 -17.41
CA LEU A 193 4.02 0.72 -17.48
C LEU A 193 3.06 -0.44 -17.22
N GLU A 194 3.29 -1.56 -17.90
CA GLU A 194 2.61 -2.81 -17.54
C GLU A 194 3.14 -3.31 -16.19
N ASN A 195 2.28 -3.92 -15.35
CA ASN A 195 2.72 -4.45 -14.04
C ASN A 195 3.89 -5.45 -14.18
N THR A 196 3.91 -6.23 -15.28
CA THR A 196 5.02 -7.14 -15.57
C THR A 196 6.31 -6.41 -15.95
N GLU A 197 6.20 -5.23 -16.58
CA GLU A 197 7.33 -4.40 -16.97
C GLU A 197 8.08 -3.86 -15.74
N VAL A 198 7.37 -3.45 -14.69
CA VAL A 198 7.97 -3.05 -13.39
C VAL A 198 8.90 -4.15 -12.86
N ALA A 199 8.45 -5.40 -12.86
CA ALA A 199 9.25 -6.53 -12.42
C ALA A 199 10.46 -6.79 -13.34
N TYR A 200 10.30 -6.61 -14.66
CA TYR A 200 11.42 -6.76 -15.60
C TYR A 200 12.46 -5.66 -15.46
N ILE A 201 12.06 -4.41 -15.20
CA ILE A 201 12.99 -3.30 -14.91
C ILE A 201 13.79 -3.62 -13.64
N ILE A 202 13.11 -4.04 -12.56
CA ILE A 202 13.79 -4.43 -11.31
C ILE A 202 14.77 -5.58 -11.54
N LYS A 203 14.36 -6.62 -12.29
CA LYS A 203 15.24 -7.73 -12.67
C LYS A 203 16.46 -7.26 -13.47
N PHE A 204 16.28 -6.33 -14.40
CA PHE A 204 17.35 -5.74 -15.21
C PHE A 204 18.36 -4.98 -14.35
N LEU A 205 17.88 -4.19 -13.39
CA LEU A 205 18.69 -3.38 -12.47
C LEU A 205 19.48 -4.23 -11.47
N LEU A 206 18.87 -5.29 -10.94
CA LEU A 206 19.49 -6.21 -9.97
C LEU A 206 20.47 -7.20 -10.61
N CYS A 207 20.63 -7.20 -11.93
CA CYS A 207 21.50 -8.12 -12.67
C CYS A 207 21.26 -9.61 -12.33
N LEU A 208 20.01 -10.00 -12.10
CA LEU A 208 19.65 -11.34 -11.59
C LEU A 208 19.80 -12.48 -12.62
N SER A 209 20.13 -12.17 -13.88
CA SER A 209 20.26 -13.15 -14.96
C SER A 209 21.59 -12.97 -15.68
N SER A 210 22.36 -14.05 -15.80
CA SER A 210 23.61 -14.07 -16.56
C SER A 210 23.41 -14.29 -18.07
N SER A 211 22.22 -14.70 -18.49
CA SER A 211 21.89 -14.94 -19.91
C SER A 211 21.16 -13.78 -20.59
N ASP A 212 20.60 -12.85 -19.81
CA ASP A 212 19.84 -11.70 -20.33
C ASP A 212 20.75 -10.46 -20.43
N HIS A 213 20.38 -9.51 -21.29
CA HIS A 213 20.97 -8.17 -21.23
C HIS A 213 20.56 -7.50 -19.92
N THR A 214 21.54 -7.10 -19.10
CA THR A 214 21.34 -6.51 -17.77
C THR A 214 22.03 -5.16 -17.68
N PHE A 215 21.74 -4.40 -16.63
CA PHE A 215 22.45 -3.15 -16.37
C PHE A 215 23.96 -3.36 -16.27
N CYS A 216 24.39 -4.45 -15.64
CA CYS A 216 25.80 -4.78 -15.47
C CYS A 216 26.52 -4.96 -16.82
N SER A 217 25.93 -5.70 -17.77
CA SER A 217 26.52 -5.88 -19.10
C SER A 217 26.47 -4.63 -19.97
N ALA A 218 25.48 -3.75 -19.77
CA ALA A 218 25.43 -2.45 -20.44
C ALA A 218 26.48 -1.46 -19.87
N SER A 219 26.79 -1.54 -18.57
CA SER A 219 27.76 -0.66 -17.92
C SER A 219 29.21 -0.99 -18.28
N GLU A 220 29.53 -2.27 -18.51
CA GLU A 220 30.87 -2.74 -18.89
C GLU A 220 31.34 -2.19 -20.25
N GLN A 221 30.44 -1.67 -21.09
CA GLN A 221 30.77 -1.07 -22.38
C GLN A 221 31.17 0.42 -22.32
N LYS A 222 31.15 1.06 -21.15
CA LYS A 222 31.64 2.45 -20.97
C LYS A 222 32.94 2.47 -20.16
N GLU A 223 34.04 2.91 -20.79
CA GLU A 223 35.36 3.13 -20.16
C GLU A 223 35.37 4.33 -19.18
N THR A 224 34.56 4.30 -18.12
CA THR A 224 34.56 5.33 -17.06
C THR A 224 34.50 4.71 -15.66
N PRO A 225 35.10 5.34 -14.63
CA PRO A 225 35.35 4.72 -13.34
C PRO A 225 34.04 4.33 -12.63
N GLN A 226 34.06 3.15 -12.00
CA GLN A 226 32.93 2.56 -11.29
C GLN A 226 32.38 3.51 -10.21
N HIS A 227 31.09 3.81 -10.29
CA HIS A 227 30.28 4.19 -9.13
C HIS A 227 29.61 2.91 -8.64
N GLY A 228 29.51 2.76 -7.30
CA GLY A 228 29.18 1.53 -6.60
C GLY A 228 27.89 0.86 -7.06
N PHE A 229 27.77 -0.43 -6.74
CA PHE A 229 26.56 -1.23 -6.96
C PHE A 229 25.32 -0.50 -6.46
N ILE A 230 24.28 -0.39 -7.30
CA ILE A 230 22.98 0.18 -6.92
C ILE A 230 22.37 -0.73 -5.85
N ARG A 231 22.14 -0.18 -4.66
CA ARG A 231 21.45 -0.85 -3.54
C ARG A 231 19.95 -0.67 -3.73
N ALA A 232 19.28 -1.52 -4.52
CA ALA A 232 17.86 -1.33 -4.82
C ALA A 232 16.94 -1.79 -3.67
N GLY A 233 16.19 -0.88 -3.06
CA GLY A 233 15.11 -1.20 -2.12
C GLY A 233 13.74 -1.09 -2.80
N LEU A 234 12.95 -2.16 -2.81
CA LEU A 234 11.58 -2.12 -3.33
C LEU A 234 10.58 -2.02 -2.17
N LEU A 235 9.59 -1.14 -2.28
CA LEU A 235 8.48 -1.10 -1.35
C LEU A 235 7.19 -1.42 -2.09
N PHE A 236 6.48 -2.47 -1.65
CA PHE A 236 5.34 -3.03 -2.34
C PHE A 236 4.07 -2.94 -1.48
N VAL A 237 2.89 -3.14 -2.06
CA VAL A 237 1.64 -3.41 -1.34
C VAL A 237 1.01 -4.63 -2.03
N HIS A 238 0.62 -5.67 -1.29
CA HIS A 238 -0.01 -6.88 -1.84
C HIS A 238 -1.09 -7.48 -0.92
N ASN A 239 -1.85 -8.44 -1.45
CA ASN A 239 -2.54 -9.48 -0.69
C ASN A 239 -2.47 -10.82 -1.45
N LYS A 240 -1.99 -11.87 -0.79
CA LYS A 240 -2.04 -13.25 -1.26
C LYS A 240 -3.11 -14.05 -0.50
N ARG A 241 -4.30 -14.23 -1.09
CA ARG A 241 -5.22 -15.31 -0.69
C ARG A 241 -5.10 -16.51 -1.62
N SER A 242 -4.18 -17.43 -1.30
CA SER A 242 -4.38 -18.89 -1.37
C SER A 242 -3.08 -19.61 -0.96
N LEU A 243 -2.81 -19.66 0.34
CA LEU A 243 -1.86 -20.61 0.94
C LEU A 243 -2.58 -21.94 1.18
N ARG A 244 -2.56 -22.80 0.17
CA ARG A 244 -2.52 -24.25 0.37
C ARG A 244 -1.21 -24.67 -0.28
N ASP A 245 -0.33 -25.32 0.49
CA ASP A 245 0.94 -25.95 0.06
C ASP A 245 2.26 -25.19 0.35
N LEU A 246 2.33 -24.36 1.40
CA LEU A 246 3.62 -24.00 2.00
C LEU A 246 3.71 -24.57 3.41
N GLU A 247 4.28 -25.78 3.49
CA GLU A 247 4.71 -26.39 4.73
C GLU A 247 5.73 -25.49 5.43
N CYS A 248 5.56 -25.35 6.75
CA CYS A 248 6.49 -24.71 7.67
C CYS A 248 7.94 -25.09 7.40
N SER A 249 8.77 -24.11 7.05
CA SER A 249 10.18 -24.13 7.39
C SER A 249 10.62 -22.72 7.78
N SER A 250 10.87 -22.55 9.07
CA SER A 250 11.58 -21.41 9.64
C SER A 250 12.93 -21.24 8.95
N GLN A 251 13.15 -20.13 8.24
CA GLN A 251 14.42 -19.40 8.20
C GLN A 251 14.31 -18.23 7.21
N ALA A 252 14.73 -17.05 7.68
CA ALA A 252 15.00 -15.89 6.85
C ALA A 252 15.77 -16.31 5.59
N THR A 253 15.18 -16.06 4.41
CA THR A 253 15.83 -16.37 3.14
C THR A 253 16.90 -15.33 2.85
N LEU A 254 18.06 -15.51 3.50
CA LEU A 254 19.35 -15.04 3.02
C LEU A 254 19.63 -15.76 1.71
N VAL A 255 19.53 -15.06 0.58
CA VAL A 255 20.05 -15.56 -0.70
C VAL A 255 21.58 -15.53 -0.63
N LYS A 256 22.17 -16.56 -0.02
CA LYS A 256 23.59 -16.87 -0.22
C LYS A 256 23.72 -17.56 -1.58
N THR A 257 24.23 -16.84 -2.56
CA THR A 257 24.75 -17.45 -3.80
C THR A 257 26.00 -18.29 -3.49
N PRO A 258 26.06 -19.58 -3.86
CA PRO A 258 27.30 -20.34 -3.83
C PRO A 258 28.22 -19.97 -5.02
N MET A 259 29.54 -20.08 -4.79
CA MET A 259 30.58 -20.09 -5.82
C MET A 259 30.43 -21.30 -6.76
#